data_AF-A0A936JU33-F1
#
_entry.id   AF-A0A936JU33-F1
#
_cell.length_a   1.000
_cell.length_b   1.000
_cell.length_c   1.000
_cell.angle_alpha   90.00
_cell.angle_beta   90.00
_cell.angle_gamma   90.00
#
_symmetry.space_group_name_H-M   'P 1'
#
loop_
_entity.id
_entity.type
_entity.pdbx_description
1 polymer ?
#
loop_
_entity_poly.entity_id
_entity_poly.type
_entity_poly.pdbx_seq_one_letter_code
_entity_poly.pdbx_strand_id
1 'polypeptide(L)'
;MSMNRDVEFEAEFVKRSMAIMGRKQVMSFEQVVRQYRQIEVEFVERAGDDESRVIETKRHISQWLLMDAERTKQPHEVCRDIWEELVQRGFSVVDLKHLMGRAYARCCQWNGEFDAGLAVIEPLIAEVAQYPKDTTLTPIDPDVFGLNLEMHNEVRNELKAGVRERLMPMSRPFDPEELALTARINAVYFRELQEELSFEEAAREYRQIEAEFVERAGDDEFHAVETKRRITESLLKSARETQQPHDVCRELWEELLLRGFTNEERRNTMSRLYARCCAENGELDAGLAVLEPIITELEQRLEDTTLTPDMRRSCESALQAHHKLRDKLKAGVQ
;
A
#
# COMPACT_ATOMS: atom_id res chain seq x y z
N MET A 1 -9.25 33.92 3.27
CA MET A 1 -7.91 33.83 2.62
C MET A 1 -6.90 32.94 3.35
N SER A 2 -7.13 32.50 4.60
CA SER A 2 -6.22 31.58 5.32
C SER A 2 -6.33 30.13 4.82
N MET A 3 -7.55 29.62 4.65
CA MET A 3 -7.84 28.22 4.30
C MET A 3 -7.22 27.77 2.96
N ASN A 4 -6.97 28.69 2.02
CA ASN A 4 -6.37 28.35 0.72
C ASN A 4 -4.85 28.10 0.83
N ARG A 5 -4.17 28.75 1.78
CA ARG A 5 -2.72 28.57 1.98
C ARG A 5 -2.40 27.24 2.67
N ASP A 6 -3.34 26.76 3.48
CA ASP A 6 -3.18 25.53 4.25
C ASP A 6 -3.28 24.31 3.33
N VAL A 7 -4.25 24.34 2.42
CA VAL A 7 -4.39 23.32 1.38
C VAL A 7 -3.18 23.31 0.44
N GLU A 8 -2.68 24.49 0.05
CA GLU A 8 -1.50 24.60 -0.81
C GLU A 8 -0.23 24.09 -0.12
N PHE A 9 -0.03 24.40 1.16
CA PHE A 9 1.09 23.88 1.95
C PHE A 9 1.09 22.35 2.01
N GLU A 10 -0.03 21.74 2.39
CA GLU A 10 -0.14 20.28 2.50
C GLU A 10 0.01 19.59 1.15
N ALA A 11 -0.62 20.14 0.11
CA ALA A 11 -0.52 19.60 -1.25
C ALA A 11 0.94 19.58 -1.74
N GLU A 12 1.69 20.66 -1.51
CA GLU A 12 3.10 20.72 -1.91
C GLU A 12 4.00 19.80 -1.07
N PHE A 13 3.75 19.73 0.24
CA PHE A 13 4.48 18.82 1.14
C PHE A 13 4.31 17.36 0.70
N VAL A 14 3.06 16.93 0.49
CA VAL A 14 2.73 15.59 0.00
C VAL A 14 3.35 15.36 -1.36
N LYS A 15 3.22 16.32 -2.29
CA LYS A 15 3.77 16.22 -3.65
C LYS A 15 5.26 15.91 -3.65
N ARG A 16 6.04 16.68 -2.90
CA ARG A 16 7.50 16.52 -2.85
C ARG A 16 7.92 15.23 -2.15
N SER A 17 7.20 14.85 -1.11
CA SER A 17 7.45 13.60 -0.39
C SER A 17 7.15 12.38 -1.25
N MET A 18 6.06 12.42 -2.02
CA MET A 18 5.72 11.39 -3.02
C MET A 18 6.76 11.30 -4.13
N ALA A 19 7.35 12.43 -4.56
CA ALA A 19 8.43 12.43 -5.53
C ALA A 19 9.72 11.74 -5.02
N ILE A 20 9.98 11.75 -3.71
CA ILE A 20 11.03 10.94 -3.08
C ILE A 20 10.60 9.47 -3.07
N MET A 21 9.38 9.17 -2.63
CA MET A 21 8.86 7.79 -2.58
C MET A 21 8.86 7.09 -3.94
N GLY A 22 8.59 7.81 -5.04
CA GLY A 22 8.65 7.26 -6.39
C GLY A 22 10.07 6.90 -6.86
N ARG A 23 11.12 7.52 -6.29
CA ARG A 23 12.51 7.36 -6.72
C ARG A 23 13.42 6.69 -5.70
N LYS A 24 12.99 6.52 -4.45
CA LYS A 24 13.82 5.99 -3.36
C LYS A 24 14.33 4.57 -3.57
N GLN A 25 13.76 3.81 -4.51
CA GLN A 25 14.27 2.47 -4.84
C GLN A 25 15.64 2.50 -5.54
N VAL A 26 15.98 3.61 -6.20
CA VAL A 26 17.29 3.78 -6.87
C VAL A 26 18.24 4.69 -6.08
N MET A 27 17.88 5.04 -4.85
CA MET A 27 18.66 5.92 -3.98
C MET A 27 19.27 5.12 -2.82
N SER A 28 20.44 5.52 -2.36
CA SER A 28 20.96 5.03 -1.08
C SER A 28 20.10 5.57 0.07
N PHE A 29 20.08 4.87 1.21
CA PHE A 29 19.37 5.35 2.40
C PHE A 29 19.84 6.75 2.83
N GLU A 30 21.14 7.04 2.77
CA GLU A 30 21.69 8.37 3.07
C GLU A 30 21.14 9.47 2.14
N GLN A 31 20.95 9.16 0.84
CA GLN A 31 20.35 10.10 -0.10
C GLN A 31 18.87 10.34 0.23
N VAL A 32 18.14 9.28 0.63
CA VAL A 32 16.74 9.38 1.07
C VAL A 32 16.64 10.25 2.32
N VAL A 33 17.48 10.02 3.33
CA VAL A 33 17.58 10.84 4.54
C VAL A 33 17.84 12.30 4.18
N ARG A 34 18.83 12.58 3.33
CA ARG A 34 19.17 13.94 2.92
C ARG A 34 17.98 14.67 2.27
N GLN A 35 17.27 14.01 1.35
CA GLN A 35 16.15 14.65 0.65
C GLN A 35 14.96 14.88 1.59
N TYR A 36 14.60 13.93 2.45
CA TYR A 36 13.53 14.13 3.42
C TYR A 36 13.87 15.21 4.45
N ARG A 37 15.11 15.26 4.97
CA ARG A 37 15.53 16.31 5.91
C ARG A 37 15.57 17.69 5.24
N GLN A 38 15.88 17.77 3.94
CA GLN A 38 15.77 19.02 3.20
C GLN A 38 14.31 19.51 3.10
N ILE A 39 13.36 18.60 2.84
CA ILE A 39 11.92 18.93 2.89
C ILE A 39 11.52 19.35 4.30
N GLU A 40 11.97 18.64 5.35
CA GLU A 40 11.67 18.97 6.75
C GLU A 40 12.08 20.41 7.07
N VAL A 41 13.32 20.80 6.78
CA VAL A 41 13.83 22.16 7.06
C VAL A 41 12.97 23.22 6.37
N GLU A 42 12.72 23.05 5.08
CA GLU A 42 11.98 24.03 4.29
C GLU A 42 10.52 24.19 4.76
N PHE A 43 9.82 23.07 5.01
CA PHE A 43 8.41 23.13 5.42
C PHE A 43 8.26 23.57 6.88
N VAL A 44 9.23 23.29 7.74
CA VAL A 44 9.30 23.86 9.10
C VAL A 44 9.52 25.37 9.04
N GLU A 45 10.41 25.87 8.20
CA GLU A 45 10.62 27.32 8.02
C GLU A 45 9.36 28.01 7.50
N ARG A 46 8.67 27.40 6.53
CA ARG A 46 7.41 27.92 5.98
C ARG A 46 6.24 27.90 6.95
N ALA A 47 6.21 26.92 7.86
CA ALA A 47 5.20 26.85 8.92
C ALA A 47 5.32 28.02 9.91
N GLY A 48 6.51 28.64 10.03
CA GLY A 48 6.75 29.77 10.91
C GLY A 48 6.45 29.41 12.37
N ASP A 49 5.55 30.17 13.00
CA ASP A 49 5.14 29.97 14.40
C ASP A 49 3.99 28.95 14.57
N ASP A 50 3.54 28.29 13.50
CA ASP A 50 2.54 27.21 13.60
C ASP A 50 3.19 25.92 14.12
N GLU A 51 3.28 25.82 15.45
CA GLU A 51 3.86 24.66 16.16
C GLU A 51 3.23 23.32 15.73
N SER A 52 1.92 23.32 15.46
CA SER A 52 1.20 22.11 15.04
C SER A 52 1.73 21.61 13.69
N ARG A 53 1.90 22.51 12.71
CA ARG A 53 2.47 22.16 11.40
C ARG A 53 3.93 21.75 11.49
N VAL A 54 4.71 22.45 12.30
CA VAL A 54 6.12 22.10 12.53
C VAL A 54 6.20 20.66 13.07
N ILE A 55 5.39 20.32 14.06
CA ILE A 55 5.38 18.98 14.65
C ILE A 55 4.89 17.94 13.64
N GLU A 56 3.82 18.20 12.89
CA GLU A 56 3.28 17.19 11.96
C GLU A 56 4.20 16.94 10.76
N THR A 57 4.81 17.99 10.21
CA THR A 57 5.86 17.88 9.17
C THR A 57 6.98 16.97 9.66
N LYS A 58 7.47 17.22 10.87
CA LYS A 58 8.52 16.43 11.52
C LYS A 58 8.09 14.97 11.71
N ARG A 59 6.86 14.73 12.19
CA ARG A 59 6.33 13.36 12.37
C ARG A 59 6.31 12.59 11.05
N HIS A 60 5.74 13.15 10.00
CA HIS A 60 5.67 12.49 8.69
C HIS A 60 7.06 12.11 8.16
N ILE A 61 8.03 13.02 8.29
CA ILE A 61 9.40 12.75 7.87
C ILE A 61 10.02 11.59 8.68
N SER A 62 9.92 11.60 10.01
CA SER A 62 10.44 10.48 10.84
C SER A 62 9.74 9.16 10.53
N GLN A 63 8.44 9.16 10.26
CA GLN A 63 7.69 7.96 9.89
C GLN A 63 8.20 7.35 8.59
N TRP A 64 8.36 8.18 7.54
CA TRP A 64 8.89 7.69 6.26
C TRP A 64 10.32 7.21 6.38
N LEU A 65 11.16 7.90 7.15
CA LEU A 65 12.54 7.48 7.41
C LEU A 65 12.60 6.15 8.15
N LEU A 66 11.73 5.91 9.14
CA LEU A 66 11.71 4.63 9.86
C LEU A 66 11.28 3.47 8.96
N MET A 67 10.27 3.68 8.11
CA MET A 67 9.86 2.66 7.13
C MET A 67 10.97 2.38 6.12
N ASP A 68 11.71 3.40 5.69
CA ASP A 68 12.83 3.21 4.78
C ASP A 68 14.04 2.56 5.48
N ALA A 69 14.27 2.87 6.75
CA ALA A 69 15.33 2.27 7.56
C ALA A 69 15.06 0.78 7.79
N GLU A 70 13.81 0.44 8.13
CA GLU A 70 13.33 -0.94 8.21
C GLU A 70 13.54 -1.61 6.86
N ARG A 71 12.88 -1.18 5.79
CA ARG A 71 12.95 -1.83 4.47
C ARG A 71 14.36 -2.05 3.92
N THR A 72 15.30 -1.14 4.21
CA THR A 72 16.69 -1.22 3.74
C THR A 72 17.65 -1.86 4.74
N LYS A 73 17.13 -2.45 5.83
CA LYS A 73 17.90 -3.16 6.86
C LYS A 73 19.02 -2.32 7.47
N GLN A 74 18.73 -1.06 7.81
CA GLN A 74 19.72 -0.18 8.41
C GLN A 74 20.18 -0.69 9.80
N PRO A 75 21.39 -0.28 10.24
CA PRO A 75 21.88 -0.60 11.57
C PRO A 75 20.89 -0.18 12.66
N HIS A 76 20.86 -0.93 13.76
CA HIS A 76 19.94 -0.68 14.88
C HIS A 76 20.02 0.75 15.40
N GLU A 77 21.21 1.34 15.50
CA GLU A 77 21.40 2.71 15.99
C GLU A 77 20.62 3.72 15.13
N VAL A 78 20.63 3.53 13.81
CA VAL A 78 19.88 4.38 12.88
C VAL A 78 18.38 4.24 13.10
N CYS A 79 17.86 3.01 13.20
CA CYS A 79 16.44 2.80 13.47
C CYS A 79 16.03 3.35 14.86
N ARG A 80 16.89 3.20 15.87
CA ARG A 80 16.65 3.67 17.24
C ARG A 80 16.56 5.18 17.28
N ASP A 81 17.52 5.88 16.68
CA ASP A 81 17.56 7.34 16.71
C ASP A 81 16.30 7.92 16.03
N ILE A 82 15.86 7.33 14.90
CA ILE A 82 14.61 7.74 14.23
C ILE A 82 13.37 7.41 15.08
N TRP A 83 13.35 6.24 15.73
CA TRP A 83 12.26 5.83 16.60
C TRP A 83 12.12 6.74 17.82
N GLU A 84 13.24 7.10 18.46
CA GLU A 84 13.27 8.03 19.60
C GLU A 84 12.78 9.42 19.21
N GLU A 85 13.20 9.94 18.04
CA GLU A 85 12.65 11.18 17.48
C GLU A 85 11.13 11.09 17.33
N LEU A 86 10.62 9.98 16.78
CA LEU A 86 9.20 9.80 16.54
C LEU A 86 8.39 9.70 17.84
N VAL A 87 8.90 8.96 18.84
CA VAL A 87 8.30 8.87 20.18
C VAL A 87 8.27 10.24 20.85
N GLN A 88 9.36 11.02 20.76
CA GLN A 88 9.43 12.36 21.33
C GLN A 88 8.42 13.31 20.66
N ARG A 89 8.23 13.18 19.34
CA ARG A 89 7.25 13.97 18.57
C ARG A 89 5.80 13.51 18.83
N GLY A 90 5.62 12.28 19.30
CA GLY A 90 4.31 11.64 19.47
C GLY A 90 3.68 11.19 18.15
N PHE A 91 2.52 10.53 18.25
CA PHE A 91 1.79 10.01 17.09
C PHE A 91 0.48 10.76 16.91
N SER A 92 0.15 11.14 15.67
CA SER A 92 -1.09 11.84 15.35
C SER A 92 -2.32 10.93 15.41
N VAL A 93 -2.15 9.63 15.15
CA VAL A 93 -3.20 8.61 15.30
C VAL A 93 -2.64 7.28 15.82
N VAL A 94 -3.51 6.49 16.46
CA VAL A 94 -3.19 5.17 17.05
C VAL A 94 -2.66 4.20 16.00
N ASP A 95 -3.23 4.17 14.79
CA ASP A 95 -2.79 3.27 13.72
C ASP A 95 -1.33 3.52 13.32
N LEU A 96 -0.91 4.79 13.28
CA LEU A 96 0.49 5.14 12.98
C LEU A 96 1.42 4.70 14.11
N LYS A 97 1.00 4.81 15.38
CA LYS A 97 1.76 4.26 16.52
C LYS A 97 2.00 2.76 16.35
N HIS A 98 0.96 2.00 16.00
CA HIS A 98 1.09 0.55 15.78
C HIS A 98 1.94 0.21 14.57
N LEU A 99 1.73 0.89 13.45
CA LEU A 99 2.50 0.68 12.22
C LEU A 99 4.00 0.95 12.46
N MET A 100 4.32 2.07 13.10
CA MET A 100 5.71 2.48 13.35
C MET A 100 6.37 1.64 14.43
N GLY A 101 5.65 1.28 15.51
CA GLY A 101 6.17 0.38 16.53
C GLY A 101 6.52 -1.00 15.97
N ARG A 102 5.71 -1.49 15.02
CA ARG A 102 6.01 -2.71 14.27
C ARG A 102 7.23 -2.56 13.36
N ALA A 103 7.34 -1.46 12.62
CA ALA A 103 8.51 -1.20 11.78
C ALA A 103 9.81 -1.16 12.62
N TYR A 104 9.80 -0.46 13.75
CA TYR A 104 10.95 -0.44 14.65
C TYR A 104 11.27 -1.81 15.24
N ALA A 105 10.26 -2.56 15.69
CA ALA A 105 10.47 -3.91 16.21
C ALA A 105 11.04 -4.87 15.16
N ARG A 106 10.67 -4.70 13.88
CA ARG A 106 11.29 -5.40 12.75
C ARG A 106 12.75 -4.98 12.54
N CYS A 107 13.09 -3.67 12.60
CA CYS A 107 14.50 -3.26 12.63
C CYS A 107 15.29 -3.97 13.74
N CYS A 108 14.75 -4.00 14.96
CA CYS A 108 15.38 -4.67 16.10
C CYS A 108 15.61 -6.16 15.84
N GLN A 109 14.59 -6.84 15.30
CA GLN A 109 14.65 -8.26 14.96
C GLN A 109 15.86 -8.59 14.06
N TRP A 110 16.07 -7.82 12.99
CA TRP A 110 17.06 -8.16 11.97
C TRP A 110 18.48 -7.80 12.41
N ASN A 111 18.60 -6.79 13.26
CA ASN A 111 19.85 -6.44 13.92
C ASN A 111 20.16 -7.34 15.13
N GLY A 112 19.23 -8.23 15.53
CA GLY A 112 19.40 -9.14 16.66
C GLY A 112 19.12 -8.53 18.04
N GLU A 113 18.53 -7.35 18.08
CA GLU A 113 18.16 -6.59 19.29
C GLU A 113 16.77 -7.00 19.78
N PHE A 114 16.56 -8.30 20.00
CA PHE A 114 15.23 -8.87 20.22
C PHE A 114 14.49 -8.26 21.43
N ASP A 115 15.21 -8.04 22.54
CA ASP A 115 14.64 -7.47 23.77
C ASP A 115 14.13 -6.04 23.54
N ALA A 116 14.85 -5.23 22.76
CA ALA A 116 14.43 -3.89 22.40
C ALA A 116 13.17 -3.91 21.53
N GLY A 117 13.07 -4.86 20.59
CA GLY A 117 11.86 -5.08 19.80
C GLY A 117 10.66 -5.50 20.65
N LEU A 118 10.86 -6.40 21.62
CA LEU A 118 9.82 -6.86 22.53
C LEU A 118 9.32 -5.74 23.45
N ALA A 119 10.24 -4.90 23.95
CA ALA A 119 9.91 -3.75 24.79
C ALA A 119 8.95 -2.76 24.09
N VAL A 120 8.93 -2.72 22.76
CA VAL A 120 8.00 -1.89 21.99
C VAL A 120 6.71 -2.63 21.64
N ILE A 121 6.78 -3.90 21.23
CA ILE A 121 5.60 -4.64 20.76
C ILE A 121 4.67 -5.10 21.88
N GLU A 122 5.21 -5.52 23.03
CA GLU A 122 4.36 -6.06 24.10
C GLU A 122 3.36 -5.03 24.66
N PRO A 123 3.75 -3.76 24.92
CA PRO A 123 2.80 -2.72 25.29
C PRO A 123 1.73 -2.48 24.22
N LEU A 124 2.09 -2.50 22.93
CA LEU A 124 1.15 -2.29 21.83
C LEU A 124 0.12 -3.43 21.73
N ILE A 125 0.52 -4.69 21.97
CA ILE A 125 -0.41 -5.83 22.04
C ILE A 125 -1.37 -5.66 23.21
N ALA A 126 -0.86 -5.28 24.38
CA ALA A 126 -1.68 -5.05 25.56
C ALA A 126 -2.69 -3.92 25.32
N GLU A 127 -2.28 -2.87 24.60
CA GLU A 127 -3.16 -1.78 24.18
C GLU A 127 -4.28 -2.30 23.27
N VAL A 128 -3.96 -2.94 22.13
CA VAL A 128 -4.95 -3.48 21.16
C VAL A 128 -5.93 -4.45 21.83
N ALA A 129 -5.46 -5.29 22.75
CA ALA A 129 -6.30 -6.24 23.46
C ALA A 129 -7.33 -5.58 24.42
N GLN A 130 -7.13 -4.32 24.80
CA GLN A 130 -8.05 -3.57 25.65
C GLN A 130 -9.13 -2.80 24.86
N TYR A 131 -8.88 -2.44 23.59
CA TYR A 131 -9.82 -1.66 22.77
C TYR A 131 -11.24 -2.26 22.66
N PRO A 132 -11.45 -3.59 22.51
CA PRO A 132 -12.80 -4.15 22.46
C PRO A 132 -13.66 -3.90 23.70
N LYS A 133 -13.04 -3.46 24.81
CA LYS A 133 -13.72 -3.18 26.09
C LYS A 133 -13.98 -1.70 26.32
N ASP A 134 -13.37 -0.83 25.52
CA ASP A 134 -13.48 0.63 25.67
C ASP A 134 -14.49 1.19 24.67
N THR A 135 -15.71 1.44 25.16
CA THR A 135 -16.82 1.99 24.36
C THR A 135 -16.70 3.50 24.11
N THR A 136 -15.64 4.16 24.60
CA THR A 136 -15.45 5.61 24.47
C THR A 136 -14.59 6.00 23.27
N LEU A 137 -13.90 5.02 22.65
CA LEU A 137 -13.06 5.24 21.49
C LEU A 137 -13.93 5.29 20.22
N THR A 138 -13.62 6.22 19.33
CA THR A 138 -14.26 6.35 18.02
C THR A 138 -14.24 4.99 17.33
N PRO A 139 -15.31 4.54 16.64
CA PRO A 139 -15.36 3.19 16.08
C PRO A 139 -14.30 3.07 14.98
N ILE A 140 -13.11 2.61 15.35
CA ILE A 140 -12.15 2.06 14.41
C ILE A 140 -12.71 0.69 14.04
N ASP A 141 -12.67 0.40 12.75
CA ASP A 141 -13.17 -0.84 12.16
C ASP A 141 -12.62 -2.06 12.93
N PRO A 142 -13.47 -2.92 13.51
CA PRO A 142 -13.05 -4.13 14.22
C PRO A 142 -12.07 -5.00 13.42
N ASP A 143 -12.16 -4.97 12.09
CA ASP A 143 -11.29 -5.72 11.19
C ASP A 143 -9.84 -5.17 11.21
N VAL A 144 -9.67 -3.86 11.38
CA VAL A 144 -8.35 -3.21 11.47
C VAL A 144 -7.64 -3.59 12.79
N PHE A 145 -8.39 -3.70 13.90
CA PHE A 145 -7.81 -4.16 15.17
C PHE A 145 -7.43 -5.64 15.14
N GLY A 146 -8.28 -6.48 14.56
CA GLY A 146 -7.98 -7.91 14.38
C GLY A 146 -6.68 -8.10 13.62
N LEU A 147 -6.52 -7.39 12.50
CA LEU A 147 -5.31 -7.41 11.69
C LEU A 147 -4.08 -6.90 12.45
N ASN A 148 -4.20 -5.76 13.15
CA ASN A 148 -3.08 -5.22 13.92
C ASN A 148 -2.64 -6.16 15.05
N LEU A 149 -3.60 -6.75 15.79
CA LEU A 149 -3.30 -7.70 16.86
C LEU A 149 -2.60 -8.94 16.32
N GLU A 150 -3.07 -9.47 15.20
CA GLU A 150 -2.43 -10.60 14.52
C GLU A 150 -0.99 -10.26 14.12
N MET A 151 -0.78 -9.15 13.41
CA MET A 151 0.55 -8.72 12.96
C MET A 151 1.50 -8.48 14.14
N HIS A 152 1.03 -7.91 15.26
CA HIS A 152 1.86 -7.70 16.44
C HIS A 152 2.21 -9.03 17.13
N ASN A 153 1.24 -9.93 17.30
CA ASN A 153 1.49 -11.25 17.89
C ASN A 153 2.50 -12.04 17.06
N GLU A 154 2.41 -11.95 15.74
CA GLU A 154 3.37 -12.54 14.81
C GLU A 154 4.78 -11.99 15.06
N VAL A 155 4.97 -10.68 15.03
CA VAL A 155 6.28 -10.04 15.30
C VAL A 155 6.81 -10.44 16.68
N ARG A 156 5.96 -10.42 17.72
CA ARG A 156 6.34 -10.84 19.08
C ARG A 156 6.83 -12.28 19.11
N ASN A 157 6.11 -13.20 18.47
CA ASN A 157 6.45 -14.61 18.48
C ASN A 157 7.79 -14.85 17.77
N GLU A 158 8.04 -14.16 16.66
CA GLU A 158 9.32 -14.23 15.95
C GLU A 158 10.48 -13.65 16.77
N LEU A 159 10.28 -12.51 17.44
CA LEU A 159 11.26 -11.92 18.35
C LEU A 159 11.59 -12.88 19.50
N LYS A 160 10.58 -13.51 20.14
CA LYS A 160 10.78 -14.51 21.21
C LYS A 160 11.51 -15.76 20.72
N ALA A 161 11.32 -16.13 19.46
CA ALA A 161 12.01 -17.25 18.84
C ALA A 161 13.44 -16.91 18.38
N GLY A 162 13.89 -15.65 18.52
CA GLY A 162 15.20 -15.21 18.05
C GLY A 162 15.36 -15.30 16.52
N VAL A 163 14.26 -15.25 15.78
CA VAL A 163 14.26 -15.32 14.32
C VAL A 163 14.79 -13.99 13.80
N ARG A 164 16.05 -13.94 13.34
CA ARG A 164 16.65 -12.71 12.77
C ARG A 164 16.03 -12.31 11.45
N GLU A 165 15.78 -13.29 10.61
CA GLU A 165 15.19 -13.08 9.30
C GLU A 165 14.04 -14.05 9.20
N ARG A 166 12.83 -13.50 9.06
CA ARG A 166 11.71 -14.33 8.70
C ARG A 166 12.05 -14.93 7.34
N LEU A 167 12.18 -16.24 7.28
CA LEU A 167 11.84 -16.97 6.06
C LEU A 167 10.31 -16.83 5.88
N MET A 168 9.82 -15.61 5.64
CA MET A 168 8.87 -15.50 4.54
C MET A 168 9.61 -16.15 3.37
N PRO A 169 8.95 -16.78 2.40
CA PRO A 169 9.58 -16.87 1.09
C PRO A 169 9.96 -15.43 0.75
N MET A 170 11.19 -15.05 1.10
CA MET A 170 11.78 -13.76 0.87
C MET A 170 11.65 -13.71 -0.62
N SER A 171 10.73 -12.84 -1.04
CA SER A 171 10.60 -12.36 -2.40
C SER A 171 12.02 -12.39 -2.92
N ARG A 172 12.28 -13.33 -3.84
CA ARG A 172 13.54 -13.45 -4.55
C ARG A 172 14.11 -12.04 -4.68
N PRO A 173 15.34 -11.75 -4.19
CA PRO A 173 15.84 -10.38 -4.05
C PRO A 173 15.38 -9.60 -5.27
N PHE A 174 14.51 -8.60 -5.04
CA PHE A 174 13.66 -8.07 -6.10
C PHE A 174 14.53 -7.85 -7.31
N ASP A 175 14.17 -8.50 -8.40
CA ASP A 175 14.90 -8.38 -9.65
C ASP A 175 15.08 -6.87 -9.91
N PRO A 176 16.32 -6.38 -10.10
CA PRO A 176 16.54 -4.97 -10.40
C PRO A 176 15.64 -4.45 -11.53
N GLU A 177 15.28 -5.31 -12.49
CA GLU A 177 14.31 -5.01 -13.53
C GLU A 177 12.89 -4.83 -12.99
N GLU A 178 12.42 -5.71 -12.11
CA GLU A 178 11.10 -5.58 -11.47
C GLU A 178 11.02 -4.31 -10.61
N LEU A 179 12.10 -3.94 -9.91
CA LEU A 179 12.18 -2.68 -9.17
C LEU A 179 12.11 -1.48 -10.12
N ALA A 180 12.90 -1.49 -11.20
CA ALA A 180 12.89 -0.41 -12.18
C ALA A 180 11.51 -0.23 -12.81
N LEU A 181 10.83 -1.32 -13.18
CA LEU A 181 9.46 -1.30 -13.69
C LEU A 181 8.50 -0.71 -12.66
N THR A 182 8.56 -1.20 -11.42
CA THR A 182 7.70 -0.73 -10.32
C THR A 182 7.91 0.77 -10.06
N ALA A 183 9.15 1.24 -10.02
CA ALA A 183 9.47 2.64 -9.81
C ALA A 183 8.89 3.52 -10.93
N ARG A 184 8.97 3.07 -12.19
CA ARG A 184 8.43 3.84 -13.32
C ARG A 184 6.91 3.84 -13.37
N ILE A 185 6.25 2.71 -13.13
CA ILE A 185 4.78 2.65 -12.98
C ILE A 185 4.32 3.61 -11.88
N ASN A 186 4.96 3.54 -10.71
CA ASN A 186 4.63 4.41 -9.58
C ASN A 186 4.87 5.89 -9.90
N ALA A 187 5.92 6.22 -10.66
CA ALA A 187 6.18 7.60 -11.06
C ALA A 187 5.05 8.18 -11.93
N VAL A 188 4.51 7.40 -12.88
CA VAL A 188 3.34 7.82 -13.69
C VAL A 188 2.12 7.98 -12.78
N TYR A 189 1.83 6.97 -11.96
CA TYR A 189 0.71 6.99 -11.01
C TYR A 189 0.72 8.21 -10.09
N PHE A 190 1.87 8.56 -9.51
CA PHE A 190 1.96 9.70 -8.61
C PHE A 190 1.78 11.04 -9.35
N ARG A 191 2.25 11.15 -10.59
CA ARG A 191 2.04 12.36 -11.40
C ARG A 191 0.57 12.51 -11.80
N GLU A 192 -0.11 11.42 -12.14
CA GLU A 192 -1.55 11.40 -12.40
C GLU A 192 -2.36 11.80 -11.15
N LEU A 193 -2.04 11.25 -9.97
CA LEU A 193 -2.67 11.64 -8.71
C LEU A 193 -2.47 13.13 -8.36
N GLN A 194 -1.38 13.73 -8.85
CA GLN A 194 -1.09 15.15 -8.68
C GLN A 194 -1.72 16.02 -9.78
N GLU A 195 -2.57 15.43 -10.63
CA GLU A 195 -3.20 16.09 -11.78
C GLU A 195 -2.17 16.70 -12.75
N GLU A 196 -0.92 16.21 -12.75
CA GLU A 196 0.12 16.63 -13.68
C GLU A 196 -0.02 15.97 -15.06
N LEU A 197 -0.80 14.89 -15.13
CA LEU A 197 -1.06 14.11 -16.34
C LEU A 197 -2.56 13.91 -16.50
N SER A 198 -3.07 14.11 -17.71
CA SER A 198 -4.39 13.57 -18.08
C SER A 198 -4.33 12.04 -18.17
N PHE A 199 -5.50 11.39 -18.17
CA PHE A 199 -5.58 9.95 -18.42
C PHE A 199 -4.91 9.57 -19.75
N GLU A 200 -5.10 10.33 -20.84
CA GLU A 200 -4.49 9.98 -22.13
C GLU A 200 -2.95 10.11 -22.12
N GLU A 201 -2.42 11.07 -21.35
CA GLU A 201 -0.99 11.24 -21.17
C GLU A 201 -0.41 10.12 -20.31
N ALA A 202 -1.04 9.81 -19.18
CA ALA A 202 -0.66 8.68 -18.32
C ALA A 202 -0.72 7.36 -19.09
N ALA A 203 -1.77 7.14 -19.88
CA ALA A 203 -1.91 5.94 -20.69
C ALA A 203 -0.79 5.80 -21.71
N ARG A 204 -0.38 6.91 -22.35
CA ARG A 204 0.75 6.92 -23.27
C ARG A 204 2.07 6.60 -22.57
N GLU A 205 2.31 7.16 -21.39
CA GLU A 205 3.51 6.86 -20.59
C GLU A 205 3.55 5.40 -20.14
N TYR A 206 2.42 4.85 -19.67
CA TYR A 206 2.31 3.43 -19.33
C TYR A 206 2.60 2.52 -20.53
N ARG A 207 2.08 2.83 -21.72
CA ARG A 207 2.37 2.05 -22.94
C ARG A 207 3.82 2.18 -23.40
N GLN A 208 4.44 3.35 -23.19
CA GLN A 208 5.87 3.51 -23.43
C GLN A 208 6.70 2.65 -22.46
N ILE A 209 6.34 2.60 -21.18
CA ILE A 209 6.96 1.71 -20.20
C ILE A 209 6.78 0.25 -20.60
N GLU A 210 5.57 -0.16 -21.01
CA GLU A 210 5.32 -1.52 -21.51
C GLU A 210 6.28 -1.88 -22.66
N ALA A 211 6.35 -1.04 -23.68
CA ALA A 211 7.20 -1.30 -24.86
C ALA A 211 8.67 -1.46 -24.47
N GLU A 212 9.20 -0.56 -23.64
CA GLU A 212 10.61 -0.60 -23.21
C GLU A 212 10.93 -1.84 -22.38
N PHE A 213 10.10 -2.18 -21.39
CA PHE A 213 10.39 -3.32 -20.50
C PHE A 213 10.12 -4.67 -21.18
N VAL A 214 9.18 -4.73 -22.12
CA VAL A 214 8.99 -5.90 -22.98
C VAL A 214 10.20 -6.10 -23.90
N GLU A 215 10.75 -5.03 -24.48
CA GLU A 215 11.97 -5.13 -25.28
C GLU A 215 13.17 -5.60 -24.44
N ARG A 216 13.34 -5.05 -23.24
CA ARG A 216 14.41 -5.43 -22.30
C ARG A 216 14.32 -6.85 -21.80
N ALA A 217 13.11 -7.41 -21.69
CA ALA A 217 12.91 -8.80 -21.30
C ALA A 217 13.54 -9.79 -22.31
N GLY A 218 13.73 -9.37 -23.57
CA GLY A 218 14.35 -10.20 -24.61
C GLY A 218 13.55 -11.49 -24.83
N ASP A 219 14.21 -12.63 -24.65
CA ASP A 219 13.59 -13.95 -24.80
C ASP A 219 12.86 -14.44 -23.53
N ASP A 220 12.83 -13.65 -22.46
CA ASP A 220 12.07 -13.99 -21.26
C ASP A 220 10.57 -13.69 -21.45
N GLU A 221 9.87 -14.67 -22.02
CA GLU A 221 8.43 -14.60 -22.27
C GLU A 221 7.63 -14.33 -20.99
N PHE A 222 8.06 -14.90 -19.85
CA PHE A 222 7.38 -14.70 -18.58
C PHE A 222 7.45 -13.23 -18.15
N HIS A 223 8.64 -12.62 -18.16
CA HIS A 223 8.80 -11.21 -17.82
C HIS A 223 8.08 -10.28 -18.79
N ALA A 224 8.08 -10.60 -20.10
CA ALA A 224 7.34 -9.83 -21.10
C ALA A 224 5.82 -9.86 -20.84
N VAL A 225 5.26 -11.04 -20.57
CA VAL A 225 3.83 -11.21 -20.27
C VAL A 225 3.46 -10.55 -18.95
N GLU A 226 4.27 -10.70 -17.91
CA GLU A 226 4.01 -10.09 -16.61
C GLU A 226 4.08 -8.56 -16.67
N THR A 227 5.04 -8.00 -17.41
CA THR A 227 5.13 -6.55 -17.67
C THR A 227 3.84 -6.04 -18.31
N LYS A 228 3.37 -6.73 -19.35
CA LYS A 228 2.12 -6.42 -20.03
C LYS A 228 0.93 -6.44 -19.07
N ARG A 229 0.77 -7.50 -18.26
CA ARG A 229 -0.31 -7.59 -17.26
C ARG A 229 -0.29 -6.39 -16.32
N ARG A 230 0.85 -6.13 -15.68
CA ARG A 230 1.00 -5.05 -14.70
C ARG A 230 0.71 -3.67 -15.28
N ILE A 231 1.05 -3.43 -16.55
CA ILE A 231 0.71 -2.18 -17.22
C ILE A 231 -0.79 -2.08 -17.47
N THR A 232 -1.46 -3.13 -17.97
CA THR A 232 -2.92 -3.09 -18.18
C THR A 232 -3.68 -2.99 -16.86
N GLU A 233 -3.21 -3.63 -15.78
CA GLU A 233 -3.77 -3.47 -14.44
C GLU A 233 -3.67 -2.01 -13.97
N SER A 234 -2.51 -1.38 -14.20
CA SER A 234 -2.27 0.02 -13.83
C SER A 234 -3.16 0.97 -14.63
N LEU A 235 -3.32 0.71 -15.93
CA LEU A 235 -4.22 1.46 -16.81
C LEU A 235 -5.68 1.35 -16.37
N LEU A 236 -6.17 0.15 -16.04
CA LEU A 236 -7.56 -0.03 -15.60
C LEU A 236 -7.82 0.67 -14.27
N LYS A 237 -6.84 0.62 -13.35
CA LYS A 237 -6.88 1.39 -12.10
C LYS A 237 -6.98 2.91 -12.37
N SER A 238 -6.09 3.43 -13.21
CA SER A 238 -6.05 4.84 -13.64
C SER A 238 -7.37 5.27 -14.31
N ALA A 239 -7.92 4.44 -15.21
CA ALA A 239 -9.20 4.68 -15.87
C ALA A 239 -10.34 4.83 -14.86
N ARG A 240 -10.37 3.98 -13.83
CA ARG A 240 -11.34 4.09 -12.74
C ARG A 240 -11.17 5.37 -11.94
N GLU A 241 -9.95 5.65 -11.48
CA GLU A 241 -9.67 6.78 -10.59
C GLU A 241 -9.93 8.13 -11.26
N THR A 242 -9.73 8.21 -12.57
CA THR A 242 -10.06 9.38 -13.41
C THR A 242 -11.47 9.34 -14.00
N GLN A 243 -12.31 8.38 -13.58
CA GLN A 243 -13.72 8.24 -13.99
C GLN A 243 -13.92 8.20 -15.51
N GLN A 244 -13.06 7.45 -16.21
CA GLN A 244 -13.18 7.27 -17.65
C GLN A 244 -14.50 6.57 -18.03
N PRO A 245 -15.01 6.83 -19.25
CA PRO A 245 -16.18 6.14 -19.76
C PRO A 245 -16.05 4.62 -19.70
N HIS A 246 -17.18 3.94 -19.52
CA HIS A 246 -17.23 2.47 -19.44
C HIS A 246 -16.53 1.77 -20.60
N ASP A 247 -16.66 2.28 -21.83
CA ASP A 247 -16.02 1.67 -23.00
C ASP A 247 -14.49 1.56 -22.84
N VAL A 248 -13.84 2.57 -22.26
CA VAL A 248 -12.39 2.54 -21.95
C VAL A 248 -12.08 1.47 -20.90
N CYS A 249 -12.87 1.40 -19.84
CA CYS A 249 -12.71 0.39 -18.80
C CYS A 249 -12.92 -1.03 -19.34
N ARG A 250 -13.91 -1.20 -20.24
CA ARG A 250 -14.24 -2.48 -20.88
C ARG A 250 -13.11 -2.96 -21.78
N GLU A 251 -12.56 -2.10 -22.61
CA GLU A 251 -11.42 -2.43 -23.48
C GLU A 251 -10.21 -2.90 -22.66
N LEU A 252 -9.88 -2.19 -21.58
CA LEU A 252 -8.78 -2.57 -20.68
C LEU A 252 -9.06 -3.88 -19.93
N TRP A 253 -10.31 -4.12 -19.56
CA TRP A 253 -10.73 -5.37 -18.94
C TRP A 253 -10.62 -6.56 -19.89
N GLU A 254 -11.10 -6.42 -21.13
CA GLU A 254 -10.97 -7.45 -22.17
C GLU A 254 -9.49 -7.74 -22.49
N GLU A 255 -8.65 -6.71 -22.52
CA GLU A 255 -7.21 -6.87 -22.67
C GLU A 255 -6.59 -7.64 -21.50
N LEU A 256 -7.00 -7.38 -20.25
CA LEU A 256 -6.56 -8.15 -19.09
C LEU A 256 -6.98 -9.61 -19.17
N LEU A 257 -8.22 -9.89 -19.59
CA LEU A 257 -8.69 -11.27 -19.78
C LEU A 257 -7.84 -12.02 -20.82
N LEU A 258 -7.46 -11.37 -21.92
CA LEU A 258 -6.59 -11.95 -22.95
C LEU A 258 -5.17 -12.21 -22.43
N ARG A 259 -4.63 -11.31 -21.60
CA ARG A 259 -3.30 -11.45 -20.99
C ARG A 259 -3.30 -12.47 -19.83
N GLY A 260 -4.47 -12.76 -19.26
CA GLY A 260 -4.64 -13.57 -18.06
C GLY A 260 -4.13 -12.87 -16.81
N PHE A 261 -4.25 -13.56 -15.66
CA PHE A 261 -3.85 -13.03 -14.36
C PHE A 261 -2.67 -13.83 -13.80
N THR A 262 -1.80 -13.15 -13.07
CA THR A 262 -0.63 -13.77 -12.41
C THR A 262 -1.05 -14.79 -11.37
N ASN A 263 -2.13 -14.49 -10.63
CA ASN A 263 -2.72 -15.40 -9.65
C ASN A 263 -4.19 -15.04 -9.40
N GLU A 264 -4.86 -15.85 -8.60
CA GLU A 264 -6.28 -15.68 -8.26
C GLU A 264 -6.56 -14.41 -7.45
N GLU A 265 -5.65 -14.00 -6.57
CA GLU A 265 -5.78 -12.75 -5.81
C GLU A 265 -5.83 -11.53 -6.75
N ARG A 266 -4.97 -11.52 -7.77
CA ARG A 266 -4.96 -10.49 -8.82
C ARG A 266 -6.24 -10.51 -9.63
N ARG A 267 -6.71 -11.69 -10.06
CA ARG A 267 -8.01 -11.83 -10.73
C ARG A 267 -9.13 -11.24 -9.88
N ASN A 268 -9.24 -11.63 -8.60
CA ASN A 268 -10.29 -11.15 -7.71
C ASN A 268 -10.21 -9.62 -7.51
N THR A 269 -8.99 -9.09 -7.34
CA THR A 269 -8.75 -7.66 -7.18
C THR A 269 -9.18 -6.87 -8.42
N MET A 270 -8.75 -7.31 -9.61
CA MET A 270 -9.04 -6.61 -10.86
C MET A 270 -10.50 -6.74 -11.28
N SER A 271 -11.14 -7.90 -11.07
CA SER A 271 -12.58 -8.09 -11.28
C SER A 271 -13.41 -7.15 -10.40
N ARG A 272 -13.03 -7.00 -9.13
CA ARG A 272 -13.69 -6.04 -8.22
C ARG A 272 -13.49 -4.60 -8.69
N LEU A 273 -12.30 -4.28 -9.21
CA LEU A 273 -11.99 -2.95 -9.71
C LEU A 273 -12.82 -2.63 -10.96
N TYR A 274 -12.89 -3.54 -11.93
CA TYR A 274 -13.74 -3.40 -13.11
C TYR A 274 -15.22 -3.31 -12.76
N ALA A 275 -15.72 -4.17 -11.87
CA ALA A 275 -17.12 -4.11 -11.44
C ALA A 275 -17.48 -2.78 -10.75
N ARG A 276 -16.51 -2.08 -10.14
CA ARG A 276 -16.70 -0.71 -9.65
C ARG A 276 -16.76 0.29 -10.79
N CYS A 277 -15.90 0.19 -11.81
CA CYS A 277 -16.02 1.01 -13.03
C CYS A 277 -17.43 0.88 -13.64
N CYS A 278 -17.95 -0.35 -13.71
CA CYS A 278 -19.31 -0.63 -14.17
C CYS A 278 -20.36 0.07 -13.29
N ALA A 279 -20.26 -0.04 -11.96
CA ALA A 279 -21.18 0.65 -11.04
C ALA A 279 -21.16 2.18 -11.24
N GLU A 280 -19.97 2.77 -11.29
CA GLU A 280 -19.72 4.20 -11.44
C GLU A 280 -20.25 4.73 -12.79
N ASN A 281 -20.27 3.89 -13.84
CA ASN A 281 -20.82 4.22 -15.15
C ASN A 281 -22.29 3.78 -15.36
N GLY A 282 -22.93 3.16 -14.37
CA GLY A 282 -24.32 2.69 -14.47
C GLY A 282 -24.52 1.36 -15.22
N GLU A 283 -23.45 0.65 -15.52
CA GLU A 283 -23.42 -0.62 -16.27
C GLU A 283 -23.55 -1.82 -15.32
N LEU A 284 -24.64 -1.83 -14.54
CA LEU A 284 -24.80 -2.71 -13.38
C LEU A 284 -24.73 -4.20 -13.75
N ASP A 285 -25.37 -4.59 -14.84
CA ASP A 285 -25.41 -5.99 -15.31
C ASP A 285 -24.02 -6.48 -15.72
N ALA A 286 -23.20 -5.63 -16.35
CA ALA A 286 -21.83 -5.96 -16.71
C ALA A 286 -20.96 -6.18 -15.46
N GLY A 287 -21.15 -5.34 -14.43
CA GLY A 287 -20.47 -5.52 -13.15
C GLY A 287 -20.87 -6.82 -12.45
N LEU A 288 -22.16 -7.16 -12.46
CA LEU A 288 -22.68 -8.40 -11.88
C LEU A 288 -22.17 -9.65 -12.62
N ALA A 289 -22.13 -9.60 -13.96
CA ALA A 289 -21.64 -10.70 -14.78
C ALA A 289 -20.19 -11.10 -14.46
N VAL A 290 -19.38 -10.14 -14.00
CA VAL A 290 -18.00 -10.39 -13.56
C VAL A 290 -17.91 -10.90 -12.12
N LEU A 291 -18.78 -10.41 -11.23
CA LEU A 291 -18.72 -10.76 -9.80
C LEU A 291 -19.35 -12.11 -9.46
N GLU A 292 -20.50 -12.45 -10.05
CA GLU A 292 -21.24 -13.66 -9.66
C GLU A 292 -20.41 -14.95 -9.81
N PRO A 293 -19.64 -15.16 -10.92
CA PRO A 293 -18.76 -16.33 -11.02
C PRO A 293 -17.72 -16.41 -9.91
N ILE A 294 -17.10 -15.27 -9.56
CA ILE A 294 -16.05 -15.22 -8.52
C ILE A 294 -16.63 -15.49 -7.13
N ILE A 295 -17.83 -14.98 -6.85
CA ILE A 295 -18.54 -15.27 -5.61
C ILE A 295 -18.81 -16.77 -5.50
N THR A 296 -19.34 -17.38 -6.55
CA THR A 296 -19.59 -18.84 -6.58
C THR A 296 -18.31 -19.64 -6.39
N GLU A 297 -17.21 -19.26 -7.05
CA GLU A 297 -15.92 -19.93 -6.90
C GLU A 297 -15.35 -19.80 -5.47
N LEU A 298 -15.46 -18.64 -4.84
CA LEU A 298 -15.03 -18.42 -3.45
C LEU A 298 -15.90 -19.19 -2.45
N GLU A 299 -17.21 -19.23 -2.65
CA GLU A 299 -18.14 -20.04 -1.85
C GLU A 299 -17.78 -21.53 -1.92
N GLN A 300 -17.59 -22.06 -3.13
CA GLN A 300 -17.16 -23.46 -3.34
C GLN A 300 -15.81 -23.75 -2.69
N ARG A 301 -14.85 -22.82 -2.81
CA ARG A 301 -13.53 -22.99 -2.21
C ARG A 301 -13.60 -23.05 -0.69
N LEU A 302 -14.49 -22.28 -0.06
CA LEU A 302 -14.66 -22.31 1.40
C LEU A 302 -15.23 -23.62 1.94
N GLU A 303 -15.87 -24.43 1.09
CA GLU A 303 -16.31 -25.79 1.43
C GLU A 303 -15.13 -26.78 1.53
N ASP A 304 -13.97 -26.44 0.96
CA ASP A 304 -12.76 -27.26 1.03
C ASP A 304 -12.19 -27.27 2.46
N THR A 305 -12.25 -28.45 3.09
CA THR A 305 -11.75 -28.68 4.45
C THR A 305 -10.23 -28.74 4.54
N THR A 306 -9.53 -28.74 3.40
CA THR A 306 -8.06 -28.77 3.34
C THR A 306 -7.43 -27.37 3.35
N LEU A 307 -8.24 -26.30 3.25
CA LEU A 307 -7.73 -24.93 3.35
C LEU A 307 -7.04 -24.69 4.70
N THR A 308 -5.86 -24.08 4.64
CA THR A 308 -5.21 -23.56 5.84
C THR A 308 -6.06 -22.42 6.44
N PRO A 309 -5.92 -22.12 7.74
CA PRO A 309 -6.63 -20.99 8.36
C PRO A 309 -6.43 -19.66 7.63
N ASP A 310 -5.21 -19.39 7.15
CA ASP A 310 -4.88 -18.15 6.43
C ASP A 310 -5.54 -18.09 5.06
N MET A 311 -5.54 -19.20 4.31
CA MET A 311 -6.23 -19.28 3.02
C MET A 311 -7.74 -19.11 3.18
N ARG A 312 -8.31 -19.72 4.22
CA ARG A 312 -9.74 -19.58 4.56
C ARG A 312 -10.08 -18.13 4.87
N ARG A 313 -9.31 -17.45 5.72
CA ARG A 313 -9.52 -16.04 6.07
C ARG A 313 -9.42 -15.13 4.84
N SER A 314 -8.44 -15.39 3.97
CA SER A 314 -8.29 -14.64 2.71
C SER A 314 -9.53 -14.80 1.81
N CYS A 315 -10.05 -16.03 1.67
CA CYS A 315 -11.27 -16.30 0.91
C CYS A 315 -12.51 -15.63 1.52
N GLU A 316 -12.68 -15.71 2.84
CA GLU A 316 -13.79 -15.06 3.56
C GLU A 316 -13.77 -13.54 3.39
N SER A 317 -12.60 -12.91 3.53
CA SER A 317 -12.42 -11.47 3.33
C SER A 317 -12.74 -11.04 1.89
N ALA A 318 -12.25 -11.80 0.90
CA ALA A 318 -12.56 -11.55 -0.50
C ALA A 318 -14.07 -11.69 -0.77
N LEU A 319 -14.69 -12.77 -0.28
CA LEU A 319 -16.12 -13.04 -0.47
C LEU A 319 -17.00 -11.93 0.12
N GLN A 320 -16.70 -11.49 1.34
CA GLN A 320 -17.39 -10.37 1.98
C GLN A 320 -17.30 -9.09 1.14
N ALA A 321 -16.11 -8.77 0.61
CA ALA A 321 -15.92 -7.60 -0.25
C ALA A 321 -16.71 -7.71 -1.56
N HIS A 322 -16.80 -8.90 -2.16
CA HIS A 322 -17.57 -9.14 -3.38
C HIS A 322 -19.07 -9.08 -3.14
N HIS A 323 -19.58 -9.69 -2.06
CA HIS A 323 -21.00 -9.57 -1.68
C HIS A 323 -21.41 -8.12 -1.48
N LYS A 324 -20.61 -7.34 -0.74
CA LYS A 324 -20.90 -5.91 -0.52
C LYS A 324 -21.01 -5.13 -1.84
N LEU A 325 -20.15 -5.43 -2.81
CA LEU A 325 -20.20 -4.77 -4.12
C LEU A 325 -21.38 -5.27 -4.97
N ARG A 326 -21.64 -6.58 -4.99
CA ARG A 326 -22.81 -7.18 -5.65
C ARG A 326 -24.11 -6.58 -5.15
N ASP A 327 -24.24 -6.44 -3.84
CA ASP A 327 -25.47 -5.93 -3.22
C ASP A 327 -25.69 -4.44 -3.58
N LYS A 328 -24.61 -3.65 -3.67
CA LYS A 328 -24.67 -2.27 -4.21
C LYS A 328 -25.14 -2.24 -5.67
N LEU A 329 -24.55 -3.10 -6.52
CA LEU A 329 -24.94 -3.21 -7.92
C LEU A 329 -26.41 -3.61 -8.07
N LYS A 330 -26.89 -4.59 -7.31
CA LYS A 330 -28.31 -5.02 -7.30
C LYS A 330 -29.26 -3.93 -6.80
N ALA A 331 -28.82 -3.10 -5.86
CA ALA A 331 -29.61 -1.98 -5.36
C ALA A 331 -29.65 -0.78 -6.31
N GLY A 332 -28.80 -0.76 -7.35
CA GLY A 332 -28.63 0.41 -8.23
C GLY A 332 -28.08 1.64 -7.50
N VAL A 333 -27.37 1.43 -6.39
CA VAL A 333 -26.80 2.50 -5.59
C VAL A 333 -25.36 2.71 -6.03
N GLN A 334 -25.08 3.92 -6.54
CA GLN A 334 -23.73 4.37 -6.90
C GLN A 334 -22.92 4.75 -5.65
#